data_AF-A0A6G3RZX5-F1
#
_entry.id   AF-A0A6G3RZX5-F1
#
_cell.length_a   1.000
_cell.length_b   1.000
_cell.length_c   1.000
_cell.angle_alpha   90.00
_cell.angle_beta   90.00
_cell.angle_gamma   90.00
#
_symmetry.space_group_name_H-M   'P 1'
#
loop_
_entity.id
_entity.type
_entity.pdbx_description
1 polymer ?
#
loop_
_entity_poly.entity_id
_entity_poly.type
_entity_poly.pdbx_seq_one_letter_code
_entity_poly.pdbx_strand_id
1 'polypeptide(L)'
;MAEHEQPTAADLLRAELRTAGIETTTESHDSADCEWIIVDLGARGQIWISGVPSRTTTDVSTENQIHYAPDQHAGWKADHFVDPYESDETTAVHRSHSHDLDADNRALVSALVRYIKPV
;
A
#
# COMPACT_ATOMS: atom_id res chain seq x y z
N MET A 1 17.89 20.31 17.93
CA MET A 1 17.20 19.06 18.29
C MET A 1 16.57 18.57 17.01
N ALA A 2 16.98 17.41 16.49
CA ALA A 2 16.27 16.82 15.36
C ALA A 2 14.93 16.31 15.90
N GLU A 3 13.82 16.89 15.46
CA GLU A 3 12.50 16.30 15.67
C GLU A 3 12.54 14.93 15.00
N HIS A 4 12.34 13.86 15.77
CA HIS A 4 12.07 12.56 15.18
C HIS A 4 10.72 12.68 14.49
N GLU A 5 10.71 12.83 13.16
CA GLU A 5 9.50 12.69 12.37
C GLU A 5 8.85 11.36 12.76
N GLN A 6 7.56 11.43 13.12
CA GLN A 6 6.82 10.23 13.46
C GLN A 6 6.71 9.35 12.21
N PRO A 7 6.81 8.01 12.35
CA PRO A 7 6.71 7.12 11.20
C PRO A 7 5.33 7.24 10.55
N THR A 8 5.30 7.24 9.23
CA THR A 8 4.05 7.18 8.46
C THR A 8 3.46 5.77 8.50
N ALA A 9 2.19 5.63 8.12
CA ALA A 9 1.58 4.31 7.94
C ALA A 9 2.36 3.43 6.94
N ALA A 10 2.91 4.05 5.89
CA ALA A 10 3.76 3.37 4.90
C ALA A 10 5.09 2.89 5.46
N ASP A 11 5.73 3.65 6.35
CA ASP A 11 6.98 3.22 6.99
C ASP A 11 6.77 1.95 7.81
N LEU A 12 5.66 1.90 8.55
CA LEU A 12 5.27 0.73 9.33
C LEU A 12 4.94 -0.47 8.43
N LEU A 13 4.18 -0.26 7.36
CA LEU A 13 3.88 -1.32 6.40
C LEU A 13 5.16 -1.85 5.70
N ARG A 14 6.07 -0.97 5.28
CA ARG A 14 7.34 -1.37 4.65
C ARG A 14 8.22 -2.20 5.59
N ALA A 15 8.19 -1.91 6.89
CA ALA A 15 8.90 -2.74 7.88
C ALA A 15 8.33 -4.17 7.95
N GLU A 16 7.00 -4.31 7.91
CA GLU A 16 6.32 -5.61 7.89
C GLU A 16 6.58 -6.38 6.57
N LEU A 17 6.52 -5.69 5.42
CA LEU A 17 6.85 -6.27 4.11
C LEU A 17 8.29 -6.79 4.06
N ARG A 18 9.25 -5.98 4.55
CA ARG A 18 10.65 -6.39 4.66
C ARG A 18 10.81 -7.62 5.57
N THR A 19 10.11 -7.67 6.68
CA THR A 19 10.12 -8.83 7.60
C THR A 19 9.58 -10.10 6.92
N ALA A 20 8.62 -9.96 6.01
CA ALA A 20 8.13 -11.05 5.16
C ALA A 20 9.03 -11.39 3.96
N GLY A 21 10.15 -10.68 3.80
CA GLY A 21 11.08 -10.85 2.67
C GLY A 21 10.51 -10.32 1.34
N ILE A 22 9.66 -9.30 1.39
CA ILE A 22 9.11 -8.60 0.22
C ILE A 22 9.82 -7.26 0.11
N GLU A 23 10.60 -7.09 -0.95
CA GLU A 23 11.25 -5.83 -1.28
C GLU A 23 10.28 -4.86 -1.95
N THR A 24 10.45 -3.57 -1.67
CA THR A 24 9.52 -2.53 -2.14
C THR A 24 10.22 -1.23 -2.51
N THR A 25 9.71 -0.57 -3.54
CA THR A 25 10.00 0.84 -3.86
C THR A 25 8.76 1.71 -3.62
N THR A 26 8.90 3.02 -3.80
CA THR A 26 7.82 3.99 -3.71
C THR A 26 7.85 4.84 -4.96
N GLU A 27 6.68 5.11 -5.54
CA GLU A 27 6.51 6.03 -6.66
C GLU A 27 5.35 6.99 -6.39
N SER A 28 5.39 8.12 -7.08
CA SER A 28 4.39 9.19 -7.01
C SER A 28 3.97 9.59 -8.42
N HIS A 29 2.68 9.88 -8.60
CA HIS A 29 2.17 10.52 -9.81
C HIS A 29 2.18 12.04 -9.63
N ASP A 30 3.18 12.71 -10.21
CA ASP A 30 3.44 14.15 -10.03
C ASP A 30 2.24 15.07 -10.29
N SER A 31 1.27 14.63 -11.11
CA SER A 31 0.09 15.45 -11.45
C SER A 31 -1.21 15.08 -10.73
N ALA A 32 -1.20 14.07 -9.86
CA ALA A 32 -2.42 13.52 -9.28
C ALA A 32 -2.42 13.44 -7.75
N ASP A 33 -1.35 13.89 -7.07
CA ASP A 33 -1.14 13.66 -5.63
C ASP A 33 -1.51 12.22 -5.28
N CYS A 34 -0.91 11.28 -6.00
CA CYS A 34 -1.07 9.86 -5.75
C CYS A 34 0.31 9.27 -5.48
N GLU A 35 0.43 8.49 -4.43
CA GLU A 35 1.65 7.83 -4.01
C GLU A 35 1.35 6.39 -3.64
N TRP A 36 2.26 5.48 -3.98
CA TRP A 36 2.06 4.06 -3.73
C TRP A 36 3.38 3.33 -3.46
N ILE A 37 3.27 2.27 -2.69
CA ILE A 37 4.35 1.29 -2.49
C ILE A 37 4.25 0.28 -3.62
N ILE A 38 5.38 0.01 -4.30
CA ILE A 38 5.46 -0.97 -5.38
C ILE A 38 6.12 -2.24 -4.89
N VAL A 39 5.51 -3.38 -5.19
CA VAL A 39 6.13 -4.69 -5.17
C VAL A 39 6.36 -5.13 -6.62
N ASP A 40 7.62 -5.25 -7.02
CA ASP A 40 8.00 -5.71 -8.36
C ASP A 40 7.99 -7.24 -8.44
N LEU A 41 7.23 -7.79 -9.39
CA LEU A 41 7.14 -9.23 -9.65
C LEU A 41 7.94 -9.65 -10.90
N GLY A 42 8.76 -8.75 -11.44
CA GLY A 42 9.50 -8.93 -12.69
C GLY A 42 8.56 -9.04 -13.89
N ALA A 43 8.74 -10.07 -14.72
CA ALA A 43 7.91 -10.29 -15.91
C ALA A 43 6.42 -10.55 -15.61
N ARG A 44 6.03 -10.72 -14.34
CA ARG A 44 4.63 -10.86 -13.92
C ARG A 44 3.94 -9.51 -13.69
N GLY A 45 4.64 -8.39 -13.79
CA GLY A 45 4.10 -7.05 -13.54
C GLY A 45 4.38 -6.54 -12.13
N GLN A 46 3.53 -5.64 -11.63
CA GLN A 46 3.73 -4.92 -10.36
C GLN A 46 2.47 -4.93 -9.50
N ILE A 47 2.64 -4.96 -8.18
CA ILE A 47 1.54 -4.69 -7.24
C ILE A 47 1.73 -3.31 -6.66
N TRP A 48 0.72 -2.47 -6.79
CA TRP A 48 0.71 -1.12 -6.22
C TRP A 48 -0.17 -1.10 -4.98
N ILE A 49 0.38 -0.57 -3.90
CA ILE A 49 -0.26 -0.52 -2.59
C ILE A 49 -0.44 0.94 -2.17
N SER A 50 -1.66 1.31 -1.79
CA SER A 50 -1.96 2.66 -1.30
C SER A 50 -3.15 2.65 -0.34
N GLY A 51 -3.33 3.77 0.37
CA GLY A 51 -4.45 3.95 1.29
C GLY A 51 -5.80 3.98 0.55
N VAL A 52 -6.85 3.58 1.24
CA VAL A 52 -8.24 3.81 0.81
C VAL A 52 -8.83 5.03 1.52
N PRO A 53 -9.85 5.68 0.93
CA PRO A 53 -10.54 6.77 1.62
C PRO A 53 -11.26 6.25 2.87
N SER A 54 -11.21 7.05 3.94
CA SER A 54 -12.06 6.83 5.10
C SER A 54 -13.53 7.01 4.74
N ARG A 55 -14.38 6.06 5.15
CA ARG A 55 -15.83 6.13 4.91
C ARG A 55 -16.54 7.12 5.84
N THR A 56 -15.89 7.57 6.91
CA THR A 56 -16.51 8.37 7.97
C THR A 56 -16.21 9.86 7.87
N THR A 57 -15.30 10.24 6.98
CA THR A 57 -14.91 11.62 6.76
C THR A 57 -15.16 12.00 5.31
N THR A 58 -15.61 13.22 5.05
CA THR A 58 -15.55 13.84 3.70
C THR A 58 -14.11 14.10 3.24
N ASP A 59 -13.14 13.68 4.05
CA ASP A 59 -11.73 13.81 3.83
C ASP A 59 -11.22 12.59 3.05
N VAL A 60 -10.96 12.83 1.76
CA VAL A 60 -10.36 11.88 0.80
C VAL A 60 -8.83 11.88 0.90
N SER A 61 -8.23 12.58 1.88
CA SER A 61 -6.77 12.78 1.98
C SER A 61 -5.92 11.52 2.09
N THR A 62 -6.51 10.34 2.36
CA THR A 62 -5.78 9.06 2.40
C THR A 62 -5.96 8.20 1.16
N GLU A 63 -6.88 8.56 0.24
CA GLU A 63 -7.06 7.79 -0.99
C GLU A 63 -5.85 7.94 -1.89
N ASN A 64 -5.27 6.82 -2.33
CA ASN A 64 -4.05 6.80 -3.16
C ASN A 64 -2.86 7.50 -2.48
N GLN A 65 -2.84 7.55 -1.16
CA GLN A 65 -1.80 8.19 -0.38
C GLN A 65 -1.13 7.17 0.53
N ILE A 66 0.13 7.42 0.87
CA ILE A 66 0.92 6.53 1.75
C ILE A 66 1.61 7.30 2.89
N HIS A 67 1.75 8.63 2.77
CA HIS A 67 2.40 9.48 3.77
C HIS A 67 1.43 10.10 4.79
N TYR A 68 0.46 9.33 5.26
CA TYR A 68 -0.44 9.74 6.33
C TYR A 68 0.00 9.17 7.69
N ALA A 69 -0.41 9.83 8.77
CA ALA A 69 -0.10 9.40 10.12
C ALA A 69 -0.82 8.08 10.47
N PRO A 70 -0.23 7.19 11.27
CA PRO A 70 -0.83 5.88 11.59
C PRO A 70 -2.26 5.93 12.12
N ASP A 71 -2.63 6.97 12.86
CA ASP A 71 -3.97 7.17 13.43
C ASP A 71 -5.02 7.64 12.39
N GLN A 72 -4.58 8.06 11.20
CA GLN A 72 -5.42 8.39 10.06
C GLN A 72 -5.74 7.16 9.19
N HIS A 73 -5.21 5.99 9.52
CA HIS A 73 -5.40 4.78 8.72
C HIS A 73 -6.88 4.40 8.60
N ALA A 74 -7.29 4.09 7.37
CA ALA A 74 -8.66 3.66 7.04
C ALA A 74 -8.69 2.44 6.12
N GLY A 75 -7.56 1.77 5.96
CA GLY A 75 -7.39 0.54 5.19
C GLY A 75 -6.37 0.69 4.07
N TRP A 76 -5.86 -0.45 3.63
CA TRP A 76 -5.03 -0.59 2.44
C TRP A 76 -5.80 -1.18 1.27
N LYS A 77 -5.38 -0.82 0.06
CA LYS A 77 -5.64 -1.57 -1.16
C LYS A 77 -4.32 -1.99 -1.79
N ALA A 78 -4.32 -3.15 -2.43
CA ALA A 78 -3.23 -3.67 -3.24
C ALA A 78 -3.80 -4.19 -4.55
N ASP A 79 -3.41 -3.59 -5.67
CA ASP A 79 -3.91 -3.93 -6.99
C ASP A 79 -2.72 -4.40 -7.86
N HIS A 80 -2.86 -5.56 -8.51
CA HIS A 80 -1.86 -6.13 -9.42
C HIS A 80 -2.11 -5.65 -10.84
N PHE A 81 -1.08 -5.07 -11.44
CA PHE A 81 -1.01 -4.64 -12.82
C PHE A 81 -0.07 -5.57 -13.58
N VAL A 82 -0.54 -6.18 -14.66
CA VAL A 82 0.33 -6.97 -15.56
C VAL A 82 1.25 -6.02 -16.32
N ASP A 83 0.67 -4.95 -16.89
CA ASP A 83 1.36 -3.91 -17.65
C ASP A 83 1.03 -2.51 -17.10
N PRO A 84 1.66 -2.08 -15.98
CA PRO A 84 1.26 -0.91 -15.19
C PRO A 84 1.30 0.45 -15.91
N TYR A 85 1.97 0.52 -17.06
CA TYR A 85 2.10 1.75 -17.85
C TYR A 85 1.36 1.70 -19.19
N GLU A 86 0.78 0.55 -19.54
CA GLU A 86 0.07 0.34 -20.81
C GLU A 86 -1.40 -0.03 -20.63
N SER A 87 -1.81 -0.46 -19.43
CA SER A 87 -3.17 -0.90 -19.15
C SER A 87 -3.65 -0.46 -17.76
N ASP A 88 -4.93 -0.05 -17.71
CA ASP A 88 -5.67 0.21 -16.47
C ASP A 88 -6.28 -1.08 -15.88
N GLU A 89 -6.10 -2.23 -16.55
CA GLU A 89 -6.62 -3.51 -16.05
C GLU A 89 -5.84 -3.97 -14.82
N THR A 90 -6.58 -4.19 -13.74
CA THR A 90 -6.02 -4.59 -12.45
C THR A 90 -6.75 -5.79 -11.87
N THR A 91 -6.00 -6.60 -11.12
CA THR A 91 -6.56 -7.62 -10.25
C THR A 91 -6.37 -7.20 -8.79
N ALA A 92 -7.45 -7.02 -8.05
CA ALA A 92 -7.36 -6.71 -6.63
C ALA A 92 -6.77 -7.90 -5.85
N VAL A 93 -5.63 -7.66 -5.19
CA VAL A 93 -4.95 -8.64 -4.31
C VAL A 93 -5.43 -8.50 -2.87
N HIS A 94 -5.64 -7.26 -2.42
CA HIS A 94 -6.17 -6.93 -1.10
C HIS A 94 -6.99 -5.66 -1.19
N ARG A 95 -8.09 -5.60 -0.43
CA ARG A 95 -8.84 -4.36 -0.23
C ARG A 95 -9.52 -4.41 1.13
N SER A 96 -9.17 -3.45 1.98
CA SER A 96 -9.68 -3.33 3.33
C SER A 96 -10.22 -1.93 3.59
N HIS A 97 -11.04 -1.83 4.64
CA HIS A 97 -11.51 -0.56 5.22
C HIS A 97 -11.29 -0.57 6.75
N SER A 98 -10.24 -1.25 7.21
CA SER A 98 -9.90 -1.35 8.64
C SER A 98 -9.23 -0.07 9.14
N HIS A 99 -9.58 0.36 10.35
CA HIS A 99 -8.85 1.42 11.05
C HIS A 99 -7.75 0.89 11.97
N ASP A 100 -7.69 -0.44 12.17
CA ASP A 100 -6.60 -1.09 12.90
C ASP A 100 -5.43 -1.33 11.92
N LEU A 101 -4.47 -0.39 11.92
CA LEU A 101 -3.30 -0.42 11.03
C LEU A 101 -2.47 -1.70 11.19
N ASP A 102 -2.22 -2.13 12.43
CA ASP A 102 -1.39 -3.30 12.69
C ASP A 102 -2.06 -4.58 12.17
N ALA A 103 -3.37 -4.72 12.40
CA ALA A 103 -4.13 -5.83 11.86
C ALA A 103 -4.20 -5.78 10.32
N ASP A 104 -4.40 -4.60 9.74
CA ASP A 104 -4.50 -4.46 8.29
C ASP A 104 -3.17 -4.69 7.57
N ASN A 105 -2.05 -4.22 8.15
CA ASN A 105 -0.70 -4.51 7.67
C ASN A 105 -0.47 -6.02 7.61
N ARG A 106 -0.75 -6.75 8.68
CA ARG A 106 -0.60 -8.22 8.71
C ARG A 106 -1.50 -8.91 7.69
N ALA A 107 -2.74 -8.45 7.54
CA ALA A 107 -3.68 -9.01 6.57
C ALA A 107 -3.19 -8.81 5.13
N LEU A 108 -2.75 -7.59 4.79
CA LEU A 108 -2.21 -7.27 3.47
C LEU A 108 -0.93 -8.06 3.18
N VAL A 109 0.01 -8.12 4.13
CA VAL A 109 1.26 -8.90 3.97
C VAL A 109 0.93 -10.38 3.75
N SER A 110 -0.01 -10.94 4.51
CA SER A 110 -0.45 -12.33 4.30
C SER A 110 -1.09 -12.54 2.92
N ALA A 111 -1.86 -11.58 2.42
CA ALA A 111 -2.46 -11.66 1.09
C ALA A 111 -1.37 -11.65 -0.01
N LEU A 112 -0.39 -10.75 0.11
CA LEU A 112 0.74 -10.67 -0.82
C LEU A 112 1.58 -11.93 -0.81
N VAL A 113 1.92 -12.49 0.35
CA VAL A 113 2.69 -13.74 0.44
C VAL A 113 1.98 -14.88 -0.29
N ARG A 114 0.66 -15.02 -0.10
CA ARG A 114 -0.15 -16.04 -0.79
C ARG A 114 -0.20 -15.81 -2.30
N TYR A 115 -0.26 -14.55 -2.73
CA TYR A 115 -0.35 -14.19 -4.14
C TYR A 115 0.97 -14.38 -4.90
N ILE A 116 2.08 -13.99 -4.27
CA ILE A 116 3.41 -14.02 -4.89
C ILE A 116 3.95 -15.44 -4.97
N LYS A 117 3.75 -16.23 -3.90
CA LYS A 117 4.24 -17.60 -3.74
C LYS A 117 3.07 -18.58 -3.66
N PRO A 118 2.37 -18.86 -4.77
CA PRO A 118 1.34 -19.89 -4.77
C PRO A 118 2.01 -21.24 -4.46
N VAL A 119 1.49 -21.92 -3.45
CA VAL A 119 1.92 -23.26 -3.01
C VAL A 119 1.58 -24.30 -4.07
#